data_AF-A0AAX2CG12-F1
#
_entry.id   AF-A0AAX2CG12-F1
#
_cell.length_a   1.000
_cell.length_b   1.000
_cell.length_c   1.000
_cell.angle_alpha   90.00
_cell.angle_beta   90.00
_cell.angle_gamma   90.00
#
_symmetry.space_group_name_H-M   'P 1'
#
loop_
_entity.id
_entity.type
_entity.pdbx_description
1 polymer ?
#
loop_
_entity_poly.entity_id
_entity_poly.type
_entity_poly.pdbx_seq_one_letter_code
_entity_poly.pdbx_strand_id
1 'polypeptide(L)' 'MAHRSNRGPIFELLSGLNPGTDVEDVFINGLEEAVDAFASFDRRSGLATFSKGNGEILVVDYRKIDAIEFN' A
#
# COMPACT_ATOMS: atom_id res chain seq x y z
N MET A 1 -16.90 22.87 -5.40
CA MET A 1 -16.75 21.70 -4.50
C MET A 1 -15.29 21.28 -4.54
N ALA A 2 -14.48 21.72 -3.59
CA ALA A 2 -13.07 21.32 -3.54
C ALA A 2 -13.01 19.88 -3.03
N HIS A 3 -12.60 18.94 -3.89
CA HIS A 3 -12.21 17.60 -3.47
C HIS A 3 -10.97 17.76 -2.58
N ARG A 4 -11.14 17.78 -1.25
CA ARG A 4 -9.99 17.71 -0.34
C ARG A 4 -9.28 16.42 -0.67
N SER A 5 -8.08 16.50 -1.26
CA SER A 5 -7.19 15.34 -1.33
C SER A 5 -6.81 15.02 0.12
N ASN A 6 -7.53 14.11 0.74
CA ASN A 6 -7.24 13.69 2.11
C ASN A 6 -6.03 12.77 2.06
N ARG A 7 -4.83 13.37 1.92
CA ARG A 7 -3.55 12.69 2.05
C ARG A 7 -3.40 12.31 3.52
N GLY A 8 -3.95 11.15 3.86
CA GLY A 8 -3.92 10.59 5.21
C GLY A 8 -2.58 9.94 5.54
N PRO A 9 -2.42 9.42 6.77
CA PRO A 9 -1.17 8.80 7.22
C PRO A 9 -0.64 7.70 6.28
N ILE A 10 -1.53 6.85 5.74
CA ILE A 10 -1.16 5.81 4.77
C ILE A 10 -0.58 6.41 3.47
N PHE A 11 -1.13 7.51 2.97
CA PHE A 11 -0.61 8.18 1.77
C PHE A 11 0.83 8.67 1.98
N GLU A 12 1.10 9.28 3.13
CA GLU A 12 2.43 9.81 3.45
C GLU A 12 3.42 8.67 3.75
N LEU A 13 2.97 7.61 4.45
CA LEU A 13 3.75 6.39 4.64
C LEU A 13 4.20 5.80 3.30
N LEU A 14 3.25 5.48 2.42
CA LEU A 14 3.53 4.90 1.09
C LEU A 14 4.38 5.81 0.21
N SER A 15 4.23 7.14 0.36
CA SER A 15 5.05 8.11 -0.37
C SER A 15 6.52 8.12 0.09
N GLY A 16 6.81 7.61 1.29
CA GLY A 16 8.15 7.56 1.89
C GLY A 16 8.82 6.18 1.83
N LEU A 17 8.10 5.12 1.44
CA LEU A 17 8.66 3.79 1.32
C LEU A 17 9.55 3.66 0.09
N ASN A 18 10.67 2.96 0.26
CA ASN A 18 11.54 2.59 -0.87
C ASN A 18 11.03 1.28 -1.50
N PRO A 19 11.04 1.13 -2.82
CA PRO A 19 10.81 -0.15 -3.47
C PRO A 19 11.72 -1.24 -2.89
N GLY A 20 11.15 -2.41 -2.60
CA GLY A 20 11.83 -3.52 -1.94
C GLY A 20 11.85 -3.43 -0.41
N THR A 21 11.12 -2.49 0.21
CA THR A 21 10.91 -2.52 1.66
C THR A 21 10.09 -3.76 2.02
N ASP A 22 10.61 -4.58 2.93
CA ASP A 22 9.95 -5.80 3.40
C ASP A 22 8.61 -5.46 4.09
N VAL A 23 7.56 -6.17 3.70
CA VAL A 23 6.20 -6.03 4.23
C VAL A 23 5.67 -7.44 4.44
N GLU A 24 5.13 -7.73 5.62
CA GLU A 24 4.56 -9.03 5.94
C GLU A 24 3.10 -9.09 5.44
N ASP A 25 2.27 -8.15 5.89
CA ASP A 25 0.84 -8.13 5.59
C ASP A 25 0.33 -6.73 5.25
N VAL A 26 -0.69 -6.70 4.38
CA VAL A 26 -1.50 -5.51 4.12
C VAL A 26 -2.94 -5.80 4.50
N PHE A 27 -3.49 -4.99 5.40
CA PHE A 27 -4.88 -5.09 5.83
C PHE A 27 -5.76 -4.19 4.95
N ILE A 28 -6.73 -4.77 4.25
CA ILE A 28 -7.58 -4.12 3.25
C ILE A 28 -9.06 -4.31 3.60
N ASN A 29 -9.74 -3.25 4.02
CA ASN A 29 -11.12 -3.29 4.50
C ASN A 29 -11.38 -4.41 5.53
N GLY A 30 -10.44 -4.58 6.47
CA GLY A 30 -10.48 -5.60 7.52
C GLY A 30 -10.10 -7.02 7.09
N LEU A 31 -9.66 -7.23 5.84
CA LEU A 31 -9.13 -8.50 5.36
C LEU A 31 -7.61 -8.43 5.28
N GLU A 32 -6.95 -9.46 5.77
CA GLU A 32 -5.49 -9.60 5.73
C GLU A 32 -5.04 -10.22 4.41
N GLU A 33 -4.01 -9.63 3.80
CA GLU A 33 -3.39 -10.11 2.56
C GLU A 33 -1.87 -10.18 2.73
N ALA A 34 -1.34 -11.39 2.78
CA ALA A 34 0.10 -11.64 2.83
C ALA A 34 0.80 -11.18 1.55
N VAL A 35 1.93 -10.51 1.74
CA VAL A 35 2.83 -9.98 0.70
C VAL A 35 4.29 -10.20 1.16
N ASP A 36 5.27 -9.87 0.32
CA ASP A 36 6.69 -9.92 0.73
C ASP A 36 7.31 -8.52 0.82
N ALA A 37 6.96 -7.63 -0.11
CA ALA A 37 7.60 -6.33 -0.21
C ALA A 37 6.72 -5.27 -0.88
N PHE A 38 6.93 -4.03 -0.48
CA PHE A 38 6.42 -2.86 -1.18
C PHE A 38 7.13 -2.67 -2.51
N ALA A 39 6.38 -2.59 -3.61
CA ALA A 39 6.93 -2.39 -4.95
C ALA A 39 6.90 -0.92 -5.39
N SER A 40 5.74 -0.27 -5.31
CA SER A 40 5.61 1.14 -5.72
C SER A 40 4.31 1.80 -5.25
N PHE A 41 4.30 3.14 -5.23
CA PHE A 41 3.10 3.95 -4.99
C PHE A 41 2.97 5.07 -6.03
N ASP A 42 1.91 5.03 -6.83
CA ASP A 42 1.56 6.14 -7.73
C ASP A 42 0.69 7.15 -6.99
N ARG A 43 1.33 8.26 -6.57
CA ARG A 43 0.68 9.37 -5.86
C ARG A 43 -0.46 10.04 -6.62
N ARG A 44 -0.50 9.90 -7.96
CA ARG A 44 -1.56 10.49 -8.80
C ARG A 44 -2.81 9.63 -8.82
N SER A 45 -2.66 8.32 -9.01
CA SER A 45 -3.79 7.38 -9.03
C SER A 45 -4.20 6.90 -7.63
N GLY A 46 -3.29 6.95 -6.66
CA GLY A 46 -3.47 6.40 -5.32
C GLY A 46 -3.29 4.88 -5.26
N LEU A 47 -2.70 4.27 -6.29
CA LEU A 47 -2.47 2.83 -6.33
C LEU A 47 -1.13 2.49 -5.70
N ALA A 48 -1.16 1.63 -4.68
CA ALA A 48 0.00 0.97 -4.12
C ALA A 48 0.12 -0.44 -4.67
N THR A 49 1.35 -0.91 -4.82
CA THR A 49 1.66 -2.24 -5.34
C THR A 49 2.62 -2.95 -4.41
N PHE A 50 2.37 -4.25 -4.21
CA PHE A 50 3.16 -5.12 -3.34
C PHE A 50 3.43 -6.43 -4.10
N SER A 51 4.61 -7.00 -3.93
CA SER A 51 4.94 -8.33 -4.48
C SER A 51 4.53 -9.44 -3.52
N LYS A 52 4.17 -10.60 -4.08
CA LYS A 52 3.93 -11.85 -3.34
C LYS A 52 4.93 -12.92 -3.77
N GLY A 53 5.22 -13.89 -2.89
CA GLY A 53 6.33 -14.84 -3.07
C GLY A 53 6.16 -15.80 -4.24
N ASN A 54 4.96 -15.87 -4.82
CA ASN A 54 4.62 -16.64 -6.01
C ASN A 54 4.81 -15.85 -7.33
N GLY A 55 5.31 -14.62 -7.27
CA GLY A 55 5.46 -13.72 -8.42
C GLY A 55 4.19 -12.93 -8.77
N GLU A 56 3.11 -13.04 -7.99
CA GLU A 56 1.94 -12.19 -8.14
C GLU A 56 2.19 -10.78 -7.59
N ILE A 57 1.35 -9.83 -8.03
CA ILE A 57 1.38 -8.44 -7.59
C ILE A 57 0.00 -8.09 -7.03
N LEU A 58 -0.04 -7.66 -5.78
CA LEU A 58 -1.21 -7.04 -5.18
C LEU A 58 -1.26 -5.58 -5.59
N VAL A 59 -2.38 -5.13 -6.16
CA VAL A 59 -2.62 -3.72 -6.50
C VAL A 59 -3.81 -3.23 -5.68
N VAL A 60 -3.60 -2.20 -4.86
CA VAL A 60 -4.61 -1.71 -3.92
C VAL A 60 -4.70 -0.19 -3.95
N ASP A 61 -5.91 0.33 -3.84
CA ASP A 61 -6.15 1.76 -3.59
C ASP A 61 -5.80 2.07 -2.13
N TYR A 62 -4.89 3.02 -1.90
CA TYR A 62 -4.42 3.36 -0.54
C TYR A 62 -5.55 3.71 0.43
N ARG A 63 -6.71 4.15 -0.07
CA ARG A 63 -7.88 4.50 0.74
C ARG A 63 -8.60 3.29 1.34
N LYS A 64 -8.27 2.08 0.86
CA LYS A 64 -8.80 0.80 1.37
C LYS A 64 -7.82 0.11 2.32
N ILE A 65 -6.59 0.60 2.41
CA ILE A 65 -5.59 0.05 3.32
C ILE A 65 -5.87 0.58 4.72
N ASP A 66 -6.13 -0.32 5.64
CA ASP A 66 -6.33 -0.01 7.05
C ASP A 66 -4.98 0.03 7.78
N ALA A 67 -4.09 -0.91 7.46
CA ALA A 67 -2.76 -1.04 8.05
C ALA A 67 -1.78 -1.75 7.11
N ILE A 68 -0.48 -1.55 7.37
CA ILE A 68 0.64 -2.25 6.74
C ILE A 68 1.52 -2.75 7.87
N GLU A 69 1.80 -4.05 7.89
CA GLU A 69 2.68 -4.71 8.85
C GLU A 69 4.05 -4.94 8.22
N PHE A 70 5.10 -4.53 8.92
CA PHE A 70 6.49 -4.61 8.47
C PHE A 70 7.25 -5.62 9.34
N ASN A 71 8.21 -6.31 8.74
CA ASN A 71 9.19 -7.13 9.46
C ASN A 71 10.26 -6.30 10.17
#